data_AF-A0A920UU41-F1
#
_entry.id   AF-A0A920UU41-F1
#
_cell.length_a   1.000
_cell.length_b   1.000
_cell.length_c   1.000
_cell.angle_alpha   90.00
_cell.angle_beta   90.00
_cell.angle_gamma   90.00
#
_symmetry.space_group_name_H-M   'P 1'
#
loop_
_entity.id
_entity.type
_entity.pdbx_description
1 polymer ?
#
loop_
_entity_poly.entity_id
_entity_poly.type
_entity_poly.pdbx_seq_one_letter_code
_entity_poly.pdbx_strand_id
1 'polypeptide(L)'
;MSKNKIIQKIEEEQMTKDLPDFGPGDTVVVQVKIKEGEREGLQAFEGVVIGRRNRGLNSSFTVRKISHGVGVERTFHITAHW
;
A
#
# COMPACT_ATOMS: atom_id res chain seq x y z
N MET A 1 -3.12 -19.29 19.15
CA MET A 1 -2.64 -18.15 19.96
C MET A 1 -3.75 -17.12 20.03
N SER A 2 -4.26 -16.84 21.23
CA SER A 2 -5.30 -15.82 21.42
C SER A 2 -4.66 -14.43 21.26
N LYS A 3 -5.08 -13.66 20.25
CA LYS A 3 -4.67 -12.27 20.11
C LYS A 3 -5.15 -11.49 21.35
N ASN A 4 -4.25 -10.75 21.97
CA ASN A 4 -4.56 -9.95 23.16
C ASN A 4 -5.57 -8.85 22.76
N LYS A 5 -6.76 -8.81 23.38
CA LYS A 5 -7.87 -7.93 22.97
C LYS A 5 -7.52 -6.44 22.98
N ILE A 6 -6.58 -6.03 23.83
CA ILE A 6 -6.07 -4.65 23.91
C ILE A 6 -5.29 -4.29 22.64
N ILE A 7 -4.45 -5.21 22.16
CA ILE A 7 -3.67 -4.99 20.94
C ILE A 7 -4.63 -4.80 19.76
N GLN A 8 -5.64 -5.66 19.60
CA GLN A 8 -6.60 -5.55 18.50
C GLN A 8 -7.34 -4.20 18.47
N LYS A 9 -7.74 -3.66 19.62
CA LYS A 9 -8.37 -2.33 19.68
C LYS A 9 -7.45 -1.21 19.19
N ILE A 10 -6.18 -1.25 19.59
CA ILE A 10 -5.17 -0.28 19.12
C ILE A 10 -4.92 -0.46 17.62
N GLU A 11 -4.95 -1.71 17.12
CA GLU A 11 -4.83 -2.00 15.69
C GLU A 11 -5.98 -1.41 14.87
N GLU A 12 -7.21 -1.50 15.39
CA GLU A 12 -8.43 -0.98 14.76
C GLU A 12 -8.47 0.55 14.74
N GLU A 13 -8.03 1.23 15.80
CA GLU A 13 -7.95 2.70 15.86
C GLU A 13 -7.00 3.29 14.79
N GLN A 14 -6.00 2.54 14.36
CA GLN A 14 -5.06 2.95 13.32
C GLN A 14 -5.50 2.60 11.89
N MET A 15 -6.58 1.85 11.71
CA MET A 15 -7.20 1.58 10.40
C MET A 15 -8.13 2.73 10.00
N THR A 16 -7.56 3.89 9.68
CA THR A 16 -8.29 5.14 9.40
C THR A 16 -8.55 5.41 7.90
N LYS A 17 -8.24 4.47 7.00
CA LYS A 17 -8.38 4.68 5.55
C LYS A 17 -9.44 3.80 4.92
N ASP A 18 -10.52 4.43 4.45
CA ASP A 18 -11.42 3.86 3.46
C ASP A 18 -10.71 3.85 2.11
N LEU A 19 -10.19 2.68 1.73
CA LEU A 19 -9.65 2.42 0.40
C LEU A 19 -10.73 1.73 -0.44
N PRO A 20 -10.82 2.03 -1.75
CA PRO A 20 -11.69 1.27 -2.64
C PRO A 20 -11.29 -0.21 -2.61
N ASP A 21 -12.24 -1.10 -2.89
CA ASP A 21 -11.90 -2.52 -3.03
C ASP A 21 -11.14 -2.73 -4.35
N PHE A 22 -10.04 -3.47 -4.27
CA PHE A 22 -9.20 -3.82 -5.41
C PHE A 22 -8.48 -5.16 -5.15
N GLY A 23 -8.19 -5.89 -6.20
CA GLY A 23 -7.59 -7.21 -6.14
C GLY A 23 -6.46 -7.41 -7.15
N PRO A 24 -5.83 -8.60 -7.13
CA PRO A 24 -4.89 -9.00 -8.17
C PRO A 24 -5.55 -8.93 -9.56
N GLY A 25 -4.87 -8.30 -10.52
CA GLY A 25 -5.37 -8.06 -11.87
C GLY A 25 -5.86 -6.64 -12.10
N ASP A 26 -6.19 -5.89 -11.04
CA ASP A 26 -6.64 -4.50 -11.18
C ASP A 26 -5.46 -3.57 -11.43
N THR A 27 -5.69 -2.54 -12.24
CA THR A 27 -4.74 -1.44 -12.43
C THR A 27 -5.04 -0.36 -11.40
N VAL A 28 -4.02 0.01 -10.62
CA VAL A 28 -4.13 1.02 -9.56
C VAL A 28 -3.10 2.13 -9.77
N VAL A 29 -3.44 3.33 -9.31
CA VAL A 29 -2.52 4.47 -9.24
C VAL A 29 -2.26 4.79 -7.77
N VAL A 30 -1.02 4.59 -7.32
CA VAL A 30 -0.60 4.93 -5.96
C VAL A 30 0.17 6.25 -6.00
N GLN A 31 -0.35 7.29 -5.35
CA GLN A 31 0.41 8.53 -5.15
C GLN A 31 1.44 8.29 -4.06
N VAL A 32 2.73 8.46 -4.39
CA VAL A 32 3.84 8.29 -3.47
C VAL A 32 4.47 9.64 -3.19
N LYS A 33 4.47 10.07 -1.93
CA LYS A 33 5.22 11.20 -1.42
C LYS A 33 6.70 10.90 -1.47
N ILE A 34 7.43 11.75 -2.20
CA ILE A 34 8.87 11.68 -2.35
C ILE A 34 9.47 12.96 -1.78
N LYS A 35 10.58 12.79 -1.06
CA LYS A 35 11.36 13.89 -0.51
C LYS A 35 12.77 13.82 -1.07
N GLU A 36 13.13 14.80 -1.88
CA GLU A 36 14.49 14.98 -2.41
C GLU A 36 15.09 16.24 -1.78
N GLY A 37 15.87 16.04 -0.71
CA GLY A 37 16.40 17.13 0.10
C GLY A 37 15.28 17.93 0.79
N GLU A 38 15.15 19.21 0.44
CA GLU A 38 14.14 20.11 0.99
C GLU A 38 12.81 20.11 0.21
N ARG A 39 12.78 19.52 -0.99
CA ARG A 39 11.57 19.49 -1.82
C ARG A 39 10.78 18.22 -1.56
N GLU A 40 9.49 18.40 -1.33
CA GLU A 40 8.52 17.31 -1.22
C GLU A 40 7.58 17.36 -2.44
N GLY A 41 7.29 16.20 -3.02
CA GLY A 41 6.41 16.06 -4.18
C GLY A 41 5.62 14.76 -4.14
N LEU A 42 4.61 14.65 -5.00
CA LEU A 42 3.85 13.41 -5.20
C LEU A 42 4.24 12.81 -6.55
N GLN A 43 4.62 11.54 -6.54
CA GLN A 43 4.88 10.76 -7.75
C GLN A 43 3.85 9.64 -7.86
N ALA A 44 3.15 9.60 -8.99
CA ALA A 44 2.23 8.51 -9.29
C ALA A 44 2.98 7.23 -9.65
N PHE A 45 2.69 6.15 -8.94
CA PHE A 45 3.07 4.78 -9.26
C PHE A 45 1.85 4.02 -9.78
N GLU A 46 1.70 4.01 -11.10
CA GLU A 46 0.63 3.29 -11.80
C GLU A 46 1.11 1.93 -12.28
N GLY A 47 0.32 0.88 -12.00
CA GLY A 47 0.59 -0.48 -12.48
C GLY A 47 -0.49 -1.48 -12.06
N VAL A 48 -0.26 -2.74 -12.39
CA VAL A 48 -1.18 -3.85 -12.11
C VAL A 48 -0.86 -4.44 -10.74
N VAL A 49 -1.88 -4.67 -9.93
CA VAL A 49 -1.75 -5.39 -8.66
C VAL A 49 -1.48 -6.87 -8.95
N ILE A 50 -0.37 -7.39 -8.46
CA ILE A 50 0.02 -8.79 -8.64
C ILE A 50 -0.18 -9.64 -7.38
N GLY A 51 -0.45 -8.99 -6.24
CA GLY A 51 -0.70 -9.69 -4.99
C GLY A 51 -1.23 -8.76 -3.90
N ARG A 52 -2.08 -9.30 -3.04
CA ARG A 52 -2.63 -8.61 -1.86
C ARG A 52 -2.59 -9.56 -0.66
N ARG A 53 -2.12 -9.06 0.48
CA ARG A 53 -2.09 -9.75 1.78
C ARG A 53 -3.06 -9.03 2.70
N ASN A 54 -4.09 -9.73 3.18
CA ASN A 54 -5.07 -9.19 4.13
C ASN A 54 -4.77 -9.74 5.53
N ARG A 55 -4.03 -8.97 6.34
CA ARG A 55 -3.65 -9.32 7.73
C ARG A 55 -3.92 -8.17 8.72
N GLY A 56 -5.05 -7.47 8.57
CA GLY A 56 -5.42 -6.32 9.41
C GLY A 56 -4.45 -5.15 9.19
N LEU A 57 -3.84 -4.63 10.25
CA LEU A 57 -2.83 -3.56 10.17
C LEU A 57 -1.65 -3.86 9.25
N ASN A 58 -1.25 -5.12 9.16
CA ASN A 58 -0.12 -5.57 8.35
C ASN A 58 -0.54 -5.95 6.92
N SER A 59 -1.69 -5.44 6.46
CA SER A 59 -2.13 -5.69 5.10
C SER A 59 -1.28 -4.92 4.11
N SER A 60 -0.93 -5.56 3.00
CA SER A 60 -0.11 -4.97 1.94
C SER A 60 -0.55 -5.46 0.57
N PHE A 61 -0.16 -4.74 -0.46
CA PHE A 61 -0.37 -5.12 -1.84
C PHE A 61 0.85 -4.77 -2.68
N THR A 62 1.09 -5.55 -3.73
CA THR A 62 2.24 -5.38 -4.62
C THR A 62 1.74 -4.96 -6.00
N VAL A 63 2.29 -3.86 -6.50
CA VAL A 63 1.98 -3.30 -7.81
C VAL A 63 3.19 -3.46 -8.72
N ARG A 64 2.98 -3.92 -9.95
CA ARG A 64 3.99 -4.10 -10.98
C ARG A 64 3.73 -3.17 -12.16
N LYS A 65 4.78 -2.52 -12.66
CA LYS A 65 4.77 -1.77 -13.92
C LYS A 65 6.02 -2.04 -14.74
N ILE A 66 5.97 -1.70 -16.02
CA ILE A 66 7.18 -1.58 -16.84
C ILE A 66 7.62 -0.12 -16.80
N SER A 67 8.88 0.12 -16.43
CA SER A 67 9.50 1.44 -16.41
C SER A 67 10.75 1.39 -17.26
N HIS A 68 10.79 2.15 -18.35
CA HIS A 68 11.93 2.19 -19.28
C HIS A 68 12.43 0.80 -19.74
N GLY A 69 11.50 -0.11 -20.05
CA GLY A 69 11.81 -1.48 -20.47
C GLY A 69 12.16 -2.46 -19.35
N VAL A 70 12.21 -2.01 -18.08
CA VAL A 70 12.50 -2.85 -16.92
C VAL A 70 11.23 -3.05 -16.08
N GLY A 71 10.99 -4.29 -15.64
CA GLY A 71 9.92 -4.59 -14.69
C GLY A 71 10.25 -4.03 -13.30
N VAL A 72 9.37 -3.20 -12.76
CA VAL A 72 9.50 -2.62 -11.42
C VAL A 72 8.29 -3.05 -10.59
N GLU A 73 8.57 -3.61 -9.42
CA GLU A 73 7.57 -4.00 -8.44
C GLU A 73 7.74 -3.18 -7.16
N ARG A 74 6.63 -2.69 -6.61
CA ARG A 74 6.61 -2.03 -5.29
C ARG A 74 5.51 -2.61 -4.44
N THR A 75 5.83 -2.84 -3.17
CA THR A 75 4.88 -3.30 -2.16
C THR A 75 4.51 -2.14 -1.26
N PHE A 76 3.21 -1.90 -1.11
CA PHE A 76 2.63 -0.85 -0.28
C PHE A 76 1.82 -1.49 0.85
N HIS A 77 1.94 -0.98 2.07
CA HIS A 77 1.00 -1.32 3.14
C HIS A 77 -0.34 -0.61 2.92
N ILE A 78 -1.44 -1.16 3.40
CA ILE A 78 -2.76 -0.52 3.24
C ILE A 78 -2.90 0.69 4.19
N THR A 79 -2.19 0.65 5.31
CA THR A 79 -2.32 1.61 6.42
C THR A 79 -1.33 2.77 6.36
N ALA A 80 -0.21 2.66 5.63
CA ALA A 80 0.78 3.73 5.63
C ALA A 80 0.37 4.93 4.76
N HIS A 81 1.03 6.05 5.00
CA HIS A 81 0.94 7.25 4.16
C HIS A 81 1.98 7.10 3.06
N TRP A 82 1.50 7.00 1.82
CA TRP A 82 2.32 6.78 0.65
C TRP A 82 2.75 8.09 0.05
#